data_AF-A0A2E8SUN8-F1
#
_entry.id   AF-A0A2E8SUN8-F1
#
_cell.length_a   1.000
_cell.length_b   1.000
_cell.length_c   1.000
_cell.angle_alpha   90.00
_cell.angle_beta   90.00
_cell.angle_gamma   90.00
#
_symmetry.space_group_name_H-M   'P 1'
#
loop_
_entity.id
_entity.type
_entity.pdbx_description
1 polymer ?
#
loop_
_entity_poly.entity_id
_entity_poly.type
_entity_poly.pdbx_seq_one_letter_code
_entity_poly.pdbx_strand_id
1 'polypeptide(L)' 'MVIAESMSGDWTTNEEDLLVENLESGYDLLSIAEFTQRTPEDVAMKVVELSLRGDLIILATATLKAWMERTLQ' A
#
# COMPACT_ATOMS: atom_id res chain seq x y z
N MET A 1 -15.84 17.96 17.98
CA MET A 1 -15.38 17.54 16.65
C MET A 1 -13.86 17.49 16.73
N VAL A 2 -13.30 16.34 17.08
CA VAL A 2 -11.85 16.18 17.17
C VAL A 2 -11.37 15.99 15.74
N ILE A 3 -10.64 16.97 15.23
CA ILE A 3 -9.86 16.81 14.01
C ILE A 3 -8.80 15.77 14.39
N ALA A 4 -8.86 14.59 13.76
CA ALA A 4 -7.75 13.66 13.79
C ALA A 4 -6.61 14.34 13.03
N GLU A 5 -5.80 15.12 13.74
CA GLU A 5 -4.58 15.69 13.21
C GLU A 5 -3.69 14.53 12.77
N SER A 6 -3.40 14.51 11.47
CA SER A 6 -2.56 13.57 10.75
C SER A 6 -1.24 13.36 11.47
N MET A 7 -1.12 12.26 12.20
CA MET A 7 0.14 11.80 12.79
C MET A 7 0.93 10.87 11.85
N SER A 8 0.58 10.77 10.57
CA SER A 8 1.51 10.23 9.57
C SER A 8 2.34 11.40 9.05
N GLY A 9 3.62 11.50 9.44
CA GLY A 9 4.53 12.48 8.84
C GLY A 9 4.51 12.37 7.31
N ASP A 10 4.72 13.49 6.60
CA ASP A 10 4.69 13.52 5.13
C ASP A 10 5.55 12.37 4.56
N TRP A 11 4.96 11.57 3.67
CA TRP A 11 5.70 10.54 2.95
C TRP A 11 6.43 11.20 1.79
N THR A 12 7.73 10.97 1.73
CA THR A 12 8.55 11.31 0.57
C THR A 12 8.31 10.32 -0.56
N THR A 13 8.60 10.73 -1.80
CA THR A 13 8.52 9.83 -2.96
C THR A 13 9.35 8.56 -2.76
N ASN A 14 10.56 8.67 -2.18
CA ASN A 14 11.40 7.51 -1.91
C ASN A 14 10.79 6.54 -0.89
N GLU A 15 10.05 7.05 0.11
CA GLU A 15 9.34 6.19 1.07
C GLU A 15 8.14 5.50 0.40
N GLU A 16 7.43 6.20 -0.50
CA GLU A 16 6.34 5.61 -1.28
C GLU A 16 6.87 4.51 -2.23
N ASP A 17 7.99 4.75 -2.91
CA ASP A 17 8.64 3.77 -3.77
C ASP A 17 9.07 2.52 -2.97
N LEU A 18 9.70 2.72 -1.80
CA LEU A 18 10.10 1.63 -0.92
C LEU A 18 8.89 0.81 -0.43
N LEU A 19 7.77 1.47 -0.12
CA LEU A 19 6.52 0.78 0.24
C LEU A 19 6.05 -0.12 -0.90
N VAL A 20 6.00 0.42 -2.13
CA VAL A 20 5.56 -0.35 -3.30
C VAL A 20 6.49 -1.54 -3.58
N GLU A 21 7.80 -1.34 -3.55
CA GLU A 21 8.79 -2.41 -3.74
C GLU A 21 8.61 -3.56 -2.72
N ASN A 22 8.33 -3.23 -1.45
CA ASN A 22 8.11 -4.24 -0.44
C ASN A 22 6.77 -4.99 -0.63
N LEU A 23 5.72 -4.29 -1.06
CA LEU A 23 4.43 -4.93 -1.40
C LEU A 23 4.57 -5.89 -2.58
N GLU A 24 5.32 -5.49 -3.62
CA GLU A 24 5.62 -6.34 -4.78
C GLU A 24 6.47 -7.57 -4.41
N SER A 25 7.37 -7.40 -3.44
CA SER A 25 8.16 -8.49 -2.87
C SER A 25 7.35 -9.43 -1.96
N GLY A 26 6.09 -9.09 -1.68
CA GLY A 26 5.16 -9.91 -0.90
C GLY A 26 5.27 -9.76 0.62
N TYR A 27 5.92 -8.69 1.12
CA TYR A 27 5.95 -8.40 2.54
C TYR A 27 4.58 -7.95 3.06
N ASP A 28 4.25 -8.33 4.29
CA ASP A 28 3.05 -7.86 4.96
C ASP A 28 3.23 -6.45 5.57
N LEU A 29 2.11 -5.81 5.94
CA LEU A 29 2.13 -4.44 6.45
C LEU A 29 2.91 -4.29 7.76
N LEU A 30 3.01 -5.35 8.57
CA LEU A 30 3.78 -5.34 9.82
C LEU A 30 5.28 -5.29 9.52
N SER A 31 5.74 -6.15 8.60
CA SER A 31 7.14 -6.17 8.16
C SER A 31 7.54 -4.84 7.50
N ILE A 32 6.65 -4.27 6.70
CA ILE A 32 6.88 -2.98 6.04
C ILE A 32 6.95 -1.83 7.06
N ALA A 33 6.10 -1.85 8.09
CA ALA A 33 6.12 -0.87 9.17
C ALA A 33 7.49 -0.87 9.90
N GLU A 34 8.07 -2.05 10.12
CA GLU A 34 9.42 -2.18 10.70
C GLU A 34 10.50 -1.54 9.80
N PHE A 35 10.45 -1.77 8.48
CA PHE A 35 11.43 -1.19 7.55
C PHE A 35 11.30 0.32 7.38
N THR A 36 10.07 0.82 7.38
CA THR A 36 9.77 2.24 7.17
C THR A 36 9.81 3.05 8.47
N GLN A 37 9.98 2.39 9.63
CA GLN A 37 9.87 3.01 10.96
C GLN A 37 8.55 3.76 11.16
N ARG A 38 7.47 3.23 10.56
CA ARG A 38 6.11 3.76 10.65
C ARG A 38 5.25 2.81 11.47
N THR A 39 4.06 3.24 11.85
CA THR A 39 3.07 2.32 12.42
C THR A 39 2.42 1.49 11.31
N PRO A 40 1.96 0.25 11.60
CA PRO A 40 1.19 -0.53 10.63
C PRO A 40 -0.04 0.22 10.11
N GLU A 41 -0.67 1.04 10.95
CA GLU A 41 -1.79 1.90 10.59
C GLU A 41 -1.39 2.97 9.56
N ASP A 42 -0.24 3.63 9.73
CA ASP A 42 0.27 4.61 8.76
C ASP A 42 0.55 3.97 7.40
N VAL A 43 1.15 2.77 7.41
CA VAL A 43 1.43 1.99 6.20
C VAL A 43 0.12 1.61 5.52
N ALA A 44 -0.87 1.11 6.26
CA ALA A 44 -2.19 0.77 5.72
C ALA A 44 -2.89 1.98 5.11
N MET A 45 -2.84 3.14 5.78
CA MET A 45 -3.43 4.37 5.27
C MET A 45 -2.73 4.85 3.99
N LYS A 46 -1.40 4.76 3.91
CA LYS A 46 -0.66 5.11 2.70
C LYS A 46 -0.98 4.17 1.54
N VAL A 47 -1.14 2.87 1.80
CA VAL A 47 -1.58 1.89 0.79
C VAL A 47 -2.95 2.26 0.20
N VAL A 48 -3.90 2.65 1.07
CA VAL A 48 -5.22 3.12 0.62
C VAL A 48 -5.10 4.41 -0.19
N GLU A 49 -4.29 5.36 0.25
CA GLU A 49 -4.07 6.63 -0.45
C GLU A 49 -3.48 6.43 -1.85
N LEU A 50 -2.43 5.62 -1.98
CA LEU A 50 -1.83 5.25 -3.27
C LEU A 50 -2.85 4.59 -4.20
N SER A 51 -3.74 3.77 -3.64
CA SER A 51 -4.79 3.13 -4.43
C SER A 51 -5.85 4.12 -4.92
N LEU A 52 -6.26 5.08 -4.08
CA LEU A 52 -7.17 6.14 -4.48
C LEU A 52 -6.56 7.10 -5.51
N ARG A 53 -5.24 7.30 -5.47
CA ARG A 53 -4.49 8.11 -6.45
C ARG A 53 -4.33 7.41 -7.81
N GLY A 54 -4.48 6.09 -7.84
CA GLY A 54 -4.34 5.27 -9.04
C GLY A 54 -2.92 4.73 -9.26
N ASP A 55 -2.02 4.93 -8.30
CA ASP A 55 -0.63 4.46 -8.38
C ASP A 55 -0.47 3.02 -7.89
N LEU A 56 -1.47 2.49 -7.17
CA LEU A 56 -1.50 1.12 -6.68
C LEU A 56 -2.86 0.46 -6.96
N ILE A 57 -2.85 -0.72 -7.57
CA ILE A 57 -4.08 -1.51 -7.76
C ILE A 57 -4.08 -2.67 -6.76
N ILE A 58 -5.06 -2.67 -5.86
CA ILE A 58 -5.28 -3.76 -4.91
C ILE A 58 -6.40 -4.65 -5.46
N LEU A 59 -6.08 -5.93 -5.67
CA LEU A 59 -7.05 -6.92 -6.13
C LEU A 59 -7.09 -8.09 -5.15
N ALA A 60 -8.30 -8.59 -4.90
CA ALA A 60 -8.44 -9.92 -4.32
C ALA A 60 -7.83 -10.96 -5.27
N THR A 61 -7.16 -11.98 -4.73
CA THR A 61 -6.51 -13.04 -5.51
C THR A 61 -7.47 -13.69 -6.52
N ALA A 62 -8.72 -13.93 -6.13
CA ALA A 62 -9.74 -14.49 -7.02
C ALA A 62 -10.04 -13.56 -8.21
N THR A 63 -10.09 -12.25 -7.97
CA THR A 63 -10.31 -11.25 -9.01
C THR A 63 -9.12 -11.18 -9.96
N LEU A 64 -7.89 -11.17 -9.43
CA LEU A 64 -6.67 -11.19 -10.25
C LEU A 64 -6.64 -12.44 -11.13
N LYS A 65 -6.90 -13.62 -10.56
CA LYS A 65 -6.94 -14.89 -11.29
C LYS A 65 -7.95 -14.84 -12.44
N ALA A 66 -9.18 -14.40 -12.17
CA ALA A 66 -10.23 -14.30 -13.19
C ALA A 66 -9.87 -13.28 -14.29
N TRP A 67 -9.17 -12.20 -13.97
CA TRP A 67 -8.69 -11.23 -14.95
C TRP A 67 -7.60 -11.80 -15.85
N MET A 68 -6.62 -12.50 -15.26
CA MET A 68 -5.54 -13.17 -16.00
C MET A 68 -6.09 -14.21 -16.97
N GLU A 69 -7.04 -15.03 -16.52
CA GLU A 69 -7.69 -16.07 -17.35
C GLU A 69 -8.42 -15.50 -18.57
N ARG A 70 -9.00 -14.29 -18.48
CA ARG A 70 -9.73 -13.67 -19.60
C ARG A 70 -8.84 -12.91 -20.58
N THR A 71 -7.68 -12.43 -20.12
CA THR A 71 -6.85 -11.49 -20.88
C THR A 71 -5.64 -12.16 -21.54
N LEU A 72 -5.13 -13.25 -20.94
CA LEU A 72 -3.96 -13.99 -21.41
C LEU A 72 -4.32 -15.22 -22.25
N GLN A 73 -5.59 -15.40 -22.61
CA GLN A 73 -6.09 -16.39 -23.57
C GLN A 73 -6.28 -15.75 -24.95
#